data_AF-A0A2H6BJ10-F1
#
_entry.id   AF-A0A2H6BJ10-F1
#
_cell.length_a   1.000
_cell.length_b   1.000
_cell.length_c   1.000
_cell.angle_alpha   90.00
_cell.angle_beta   90.00
_cell.angle_gamma   90.00
#
_symmetry.space_group_name_H-M   'P 1'
#
loop_
_entity.id
_entity.type
_entity.pdbx_description
1 polymer ?
#
loop_
_entity_poly.entity_id
_entity_poly.type
_entity_poly.pdbx_seq_one_letter_code
_entity_poly.pdbx_strand_id
1 'polypeptide(L)'
;MLHQLLQWHHMASSWRPVNDVQSLEFNTTLDGAFHAATYIFIVVGVVLLWRDAARGRRPWSLRRFVGCLLCGFGAFNLVEGTINHHILGLHHVNETAPPAHWPYWDIGFLIWGAAMAFAGFGMMRQGRRRAGSGSGRQV
;
A
#
# COMPACT_ATOMS: atom_id res chain seq x y z
N MET A 1 0.27 -4.27 -10.46
CA MET A 1 -0.56 -5.49 -10.50
C MET A 1 -2.04 -5.23 -10.75
N LEU A 2 -2.83 -4.65 -9.83
CA LEU A 2 -4.28 -4.46 -10.08
C LEU A 2 -4.56 -3.55 -11.29
N HIS A 3 -3.84 -2.44 -11.39
CA HIS A 3 -3.93 -1.53 -12.54
C HIS A 3 -3.58 -2.21 -13.87
N GLN A 4 -2.65 -3.19 -13.87
CA GLN A 4 -2.35 -4.01 -15.05
C GLN A 4 -3.49 -4.98 -15.34
N LEU A 5 -4.10 -5.64 -14.35
CA LEU A 5 -5.26 -6.50 -14.61
C LEU A 5 -6.46 -5.73 -15.16
N LEU A 6 -6.70 -4.53 -14.62
CA LEU A 6 -7.77 -3.63 -15.04
C LEU A 6 -7.43 -2.84 -16.32
N GLN A 7 -6.16 -2.87 -16.75
CA GLN A 7 -5.64 -2.08 -17.87
C GLN A 7 -5.89 -0.56 -17.69
N TRP A 8 -5.83 -0.08 -16.44
CA TRP A 8 -6.18 1.30 -16.10
C TRP A 8 -5.07 2.30 -16.35
N HIS A 9 -3.82 1.89 -16.17
CA HIS A 9 -2.62 2.70 -16.41
C HIS A 9 -1.36 1.80 -16.34
N HIS A 10 -0.24 2.35 -16.82
CA HIS A 10 1.11 1.84 -16.54
C HIS A 10 1.89 2.86 -15.71
N MET A 11 3.08 2.47 -15.22
CA MET A 11 3.86 3.30 -14.31
C MET A 11 4.08 4.74 -14.80
N ALA A 12 4.26 4.97 -16.11
CA ALA A 12 4.54 6.28 -16.68
C ALA A 12 3.63 6.62 -17.88
N SER A 13 2.41 6.08 -17.91
CA SER A 13 1.53 6.22 -19.08
C SER A 13 1.02 7.65 -19.30
N SER A 14 0.99 8.49 -18.26
CA SER A 14 0.72 9.93 -18.43
C SER A 14 1.89 10.68 -19.08
N TRP A 15 3.13 10.22 -18.90
CA TRP A 15 4.31 10.81 -19.58
C TRP A 15 4.49 10.26 -21.00
N ARG A 16 4.27 8.95 -21.17
CA ARG A 16 4.39 8.24 -22.45
C ARG A 16 3.18 7.32 -22.63
N PRO A 17 2.12 7.81 -23.32
CA PRO A 17 0.94 7.01 -23.62
C PRO A 17 1.31 5.72 -24.35
N VAL A 18 0.61 4.63 -24.04
CA VAL A 18 0.90 3.30 -24.58
C VAL A 18 0.15 3.10 -25.90
N ASN A 19 0.60 3.80 -26.94
CA ASN A 19 0.03 3.75 -28.30
C ASN A 19 0.96 3.09 -29.33
N ASP A 20 2.16 2.68 -28.91
CA ASP A 20 3.15 1.97 -29.72
C ASP A 20 3.97 0.98 -28.86
N VAL A 21 4.74 0.10 -29.52
CA VAL A 21 5.51 -0.96 -28.85
C VAL A 21 6.64 -0.38 -27.99
N GLN A 22 7.32 0.67 -28.45
CA GLN A 22 8.44 1.28 -27.71
C GLN A 22 7.93 1.92 -26.41
N SER A 23 6.79 2.61 -26.45
CA SER A 23 6.12 3.19 -25.29
C SER A 23 5.63 2.10 -24.32
N LEU A 24 5.15 0.96 -24.84
CA LEU A 24 4.81 -0.21 -24.03
C LEU A 24 6.02 -0.83 -23.33
N GLU A 25 7.14 -1.02 -24.03
CA GLU A 25 8.38 -1.56 -23.45
C GLU A 25 8.93 -0.67 -22.34
N PHE A 26 8.93 0.65 -22.55
CA PHE A 26 9.33 1.64 -21.55
C PHE A 26 8.46 1.54 -20.29
N ASN A 27 7.14 1.56 -20.46
CA ASN A 27 6.19 1.46 -19.36
C ASN A 27 6.29 0.12 -18.62
N THR A 28 6.44 -0.99 -19.35
CA THR A 28 6.59 -2.33 -18.78
C THR A 28 7.89 -2.45 -17.98
N THR A 29 8.97 -1.79 -18.44
CA THR A 29 10.24 -1.75 -17.70
C THR A 29 10.08 -1.01 -16.37
N LEU A 30 9.41 0.15 -16.39
CA LEU A 30 9.15 0.92 -15.18
C LEU A 30 8.16 0.23 -14.23
N ASP A 31 7.12 -0.42 -14.77
CA ASP A 31 6.25 -1.32 -14.02
C ASP A 31 7.11 -2.37 -13.32
N GLY A 32 7.96 -3.10 -14.04
CA GLY A 32 8.82 -4.14 -13.49
C GLY A 32 9.75 -3.62 -12.38
N ALA A 33 10.36 -2.46 -12.57
CA ALA A 33 11.21 -1.82 -11.55
C ALA A 33 10.41 -1.45 -10.29
N PHE A 34 9.21 -0.89 -10.44
CA PHE A 34 8.31 -0.59 -9.33
C PHE A 34 7.90 -1.87 -8.57
N HIS A 35 7.57 -2.94 -9.29
CA HIS A 35 7.26 -4.24 -8.69
C HIS A 35 8.46 -4.83 -7.94
N ALA A 36 9.66 -4.78 -8.50
CA ALA A 36 10.87 -5.23 -7.83
C ALA A 36 11.09 -4.47 -6.50
N ALA A 37 10.92 -3.14 -6.50
CA ALA A 37 11.00 -2.34 -5.28
C ALA A 37 9.96 -2.76 -4.23
N THR A 38 8.70 -2.95 -4.63
CA THR A 38 7.65 -3.42 -3.70
C THR A 38 7.90 -4.83 -3.16
N TYR A 39 8.48 -5.74 -3.97
CA TYR A 39 8.89 -7.06 -3.48
C TYR A 39 10.00 -6.98 -2.42
N ILE A 40 10.95 -6.05 -2.54
CA ILE A 40 11.95 -5.81 -1.48
C ILE A 40 11.25 -5.44 -0.17
N PHE A 41 10.26 -4.53 -0.21
CA PHE A 41 9.50 -4.16 0.99
C PHE A 41 8.71 -5.34 1.58
N ILE A 42 8.12 -6.20 0.73
CA ILE A 42 7.44 -7.43 1.19
C ILE A 42 8.44 -8.36 1.90
N VAL A 43 9.60 -8.62 1.30
CA VAL A 43 10.64 -9.47 1.89
C VAL A 43 11.10 -8.91 3.23
N VAL A 44 11.37 -7.62 3.32
CA VAL A 44 11.73 -6.94 4.58
C VAL A 44 10.61 -7.12 5.62
N GLY A 45 9.36 -6.90 5.25
CA GLY A 45 8.21 -7.10 6.15
C GLY A 45 8.10 -8.54 6.68
N VAL A 46 8.26 -9.53 5.81
CA VAL A 46 8.26 -10.95 6.18
C VAL A 46 9.42 -11.29 7.11
N VAL A 47 10.63 -10.82 6.81
CA VAL A 47 11.80 -11.04 7.69
C VAL A 47 11.58 -10.41 9.06
N LEU A 48 11.03 -9.20 9.13
CA LEU A 48 10.72 -8.55 10.41
C LEU A 48 9.67 -9.32 11.21
N LEU A 49 8.61 -9.79 10.55
CA LEU A 49 7.58 -10.64 11.17
C LEU A 49 8.16 -11.97 11.66
N TRP A 50 8.99 -12.63 10.84
CA TRP A 50 9.66 -13.88 11.19
C TRP A 50 10.54 -13.71 12.42
N ARG A 51 11.35 -12.64 12.46
CA ARG A 51 12.23 -12.35 13.60
C ARG A 51 11.45 -12.04 14.87
N ASP A 52 10.31 -11.38 14.78
CA ASP A 52 9.45 -11.13 15.95
C ASP A 52 8.85 -12.44 16.48
N ALA A 53 8.33 -13.29 15.59
CA ALA A 53 7.79 -14.60 15.93
C ALA A 53 8.85 -15.52 16.56
N ALA A 54 10.04 -15.59 15.96
CA ALA A 54 11.14 -16.43 16.44
C ALA A 54 11.66 -16.03 17.83
N ARG A 55 11.48 -14.77 18.24
CA ARG A 55 11.89 -14.28 19.57
C ARG A 55 10.95 -14.73 20.69
N GLY A 56 9.76 -15.25 20.39
CA GLY A 56 8.79 -15.76 21.38
C GLY A 56 8.30 -14.73 22.40
N ARG A 57 8.57 -13.43 22.19
CA ARG A 57 8.33 -12.37 23.20
C ARG A 57 6.85 -12.04 23.39
N ARG A 58 5.98 -12.43 22.48
CA ARG A 58 4.55 -12.10 22.52
C ARG A 58 3.70 -13.16 21.84
N PRO A 59 2.51 -13.50 22.38
CA PRO A 59 1.57 -14.36 21.69
C PRO A 59 1.14 -13.71 20.36
N TRP A 60 0.98 -14.55 19.34
CA TRP A 60 0.46 -14.17 18.04
C TRP A 60 -0.91 -13.50 18.19
N SER A 61 -1.13 -12.43 17.43
CA SER A 61 -2.40 -11.70 17.45
C SER A 61 -2.79 -11.32 16.03
N LEU A 62 -3.81 -12.01 15.51
CA LEU A 62 -4.37 -11.71 14.19
C LEU A 62 -4.74 -10.23 14.07
N ARG A 63 -5.29 -9.63 15.14
CA ARG A 63 -5.63 -8.21 15.18
C ARG A 63 -4.42 -7.30 14.98
N ARG A 64 -3.27 -7.60 15.61
CA ARG A 64 -2.05 -6.80 15.41
C ARG A 64 -1.47 -7.00 14.03
N PHE A 65 -1.48 -8.24 13.54
CA PHE A 65 -1.04 -8.57 12.19
C PHE A 65 -1.83 -7.81 11.13
N VAL A 66 -3.17 -7.88 11.17
CA VAL A 66 -4.06 -7.12 10.27
C VAL A 66 -3.85 -5.61 10.45
N GLY A 67 -3.64 -5.14 11.68
CA GLY A 67 -3.32 -3.73 11.93
C GLY A 67 -2.03 -3.28 11.23
N CYS A 68 -0.97 -4.08 11.32
CA CYS A 68 0.29 -3.81 10.61
C CYS A 68 0.11 -3.85 9.09
N LEU A 69 -0.65 -4.82 8.56
CA LEU A 69 -0.95 -4.89 7.13
C LEU A 69 -1.67 -3.63 6.65
N LEU A 70 -2.75 -3.22 7.32
CA LEU A 70 -3.51 -2.01 6.98
C LEU A 70 -2.64 -0.75 7.06
N CYS A 71 -1.77 -0.63 8.07
CA CYS A 71 -0.80 0.46 8.13
C CYS A 71 0.17 0.45 6.94
N GLY A 72 0.70 -0.73 6.56
CA GLY A 72 1.59 -0.87 5.41
C GLY A 72 0.91 -0.50 4.09
N PHE A 73 -0.27 -1.05 3.82
CA PHE A 73 -1.07 -0.70 2.64
C PHE A 73 -1.44 0.78 2.61
N GLY A 74 -1.89 1.33 3.73
CA GLY A 74 -2.23 2.75 3.83
C GLY A 74 -1.04 3.66 3.58
N ALA A 75 0.11 3.38 4.20
CA ALA A 75 1.33 4.14 3.96
C ALA A 75 1.81 4.04 2.51
N PHE A 76 1.75 2.85 1.91
CA PHE A 76 2.07 2.65 0.50
C PHE A 76 1.18 3.50 -0.40
N ASN A 77 -0.15 3.43 -0.26
CA ASN A 77 -1.08 4.23 -1.07
C ASN A 77 -0.82 5.73 -0.94
N LEU A 78 -0.56 6.21 0.28
CA LEU A 78 -0.29 7.63 0.51
C LEU A 78 1.02 8.07 -0.16
N VAL A 79 2.08 7.29 -0.03
CA VAL A 79 3.38 7.61 -0.66
C VAL A 79 3.28 7.52 -2.17
N GLU A 80 2.72 6.43 -2.68
CA GLU A 80 2.56 6.16 -4.11
C GLU A 80 1.69 7.23 -4.77
N GLY A 81 0.48 7.49 -4.26
CA GLY A 81 -0.41 8.48 -4.86
C GLY A 81 0.12 9.92 -4.74
N THR A 82 0.78 10.26 -3.61
CA THR A 82 1.37 11.60 -3.46
C THR A 82 2.53 11.79 -4.44
N ILE A 83 3.43 10.82 -4.53
CA ILE A 83 4.64 10.97 -5.35
C ILE A 83 4.30 10.78 -6.83
N ASN A 84 3.64 9.69 -7.20
CA ASN A 84 3.47 9.33 -8.61
C ASN A 84 2.31 10.07 -9.27
N HIS A 85 1.17 10.25 -8.59
CA HIS A 85 0.00 10.88 -9.21
C HIS A 85 0.07 12.41 -9.14
N HIS A 86 0.53 12.94 -8.01
CA HIS A 86 0.48 14.40 -7.77
C HIS A 86 1.80 15.14 -7.96
N ILE A 87 2.92 14.61 -7.47
CA ILE A 87 4.22 15.30 -7.57
C ILE A 87 4.83 15.08 -8.95
N LEU A 88 4.92 13.83 -9.39
CA LEU A 88 5.55 13.45 -10.65
C LEU A 88 4.57 13.39 -11.82
N GLY A 89 3.28 13.19 -11.56
CA GLY A 89 2.27 13.05 -12.61
C GLY A 89 2.58 11.91 -13.59
N LEU A 90 3.13 10.82 -13.07
CA LEU A 90 3.57 9.66 -13.84
C LEU A 90 2.38 8.89 -14.42
N HIS A 91 1.32 8.74 -13.63
CA HIS A 91 0.07 8.13 -14.01
C HIS A 91 -1.07 8.59 -13.10
N HIS A 92 -2.30 8.36 -13.52
CA HIS A 92 -3.49 8.52 -12.69
C HIS A 92 -4.12 7.17 -12.37
N VAL A 93 -4.86 7.09 -11.26
CA VAL A 93 -5.43 5.82 -10.77
C VAL A 93 -6.27 5.12 -11.84
N ASN A 94 -7.07 5.87 -12.60
CA ASN A 94 -7.89 5.36 -13.70
C ASN A 94 -7.80 6.27 -14.93
N GLU A 95 -6.86 5.99 -15.84
CA GLU A 95 -6.68 6.77 -17.07
C GLU A 95 -7.69 6.41 -18.17
N THR A 96 -8.50 5.36 -17.98
CA THR A 96 -9.62 5.05 -18.89
C THR A 96 -10.83 5.94 -18.67
N ALA A 97 -10.92 6.61 -17.52
CA ALA A 97 -11.92 7.64 -17.26
C ALA A 97 -11.58 8.94 -18.03
N PRO A 98 -12.57 9.82 -18.28
CA PRO A 98 -12.30 11.14 -18.84
C PRO A 98 -11.26 11.91 -18.01
N PRO A 99 -10.32 12.66 -18.62
CA PRO A 99 -9.27 13.39 -17.89
C PRO A 99 -9.79 14.33 -16.80
N ALA A 100 -10.96 14.94 -17.02
CA ALA A 100 -11.62 15.78 -16.03
C ALA A 100 -11.97 15.04 -14.72
N HIS A 101 -11.98 13.70 -14.72
CA HIS A 101 -12.29 12.88 -13.56
C HIS A 101 -11.05 12.31 -12.85
N TRP A 102 -9.86 12.37 -13.45
CA TRP A 102 -8.65 11.79 -12.87
C TRP A 102 -8.36 12.29 -11.44
N PRO A 103 -8.46 13.59 -11.13
CA PRO A 103 -8.19 14.07 -9.77
C PRO A 103 -9.10 13.46 -8.71
N TYR A 104 -10.35 13.11 -9.04
CA TYR A 104 -11.27 12.49 -8.09
C TYR A 104 -10.85 11.05 -7.74
N TRP A 105 -10.31 10.31 -8.72
CA TRP A 105 -9.79 8.97 -8.50
C TRP A 105 -8.53 8.99 -7.64
N ASP A 106 -7.60 9.91 -7.92
CA ASP A 106 -6.36 10.05 -7.16
C ASP A 106 -6.63 10.46 -5.70
N ILE A 107 -7.53 11.44 -5.50
CA ILE A 107 -7.95 11.85 -4.15
C ILE A 107 -8.67 10.70 -3.43
N GLY A 108 -9.54 9.96 -4.12
CA GLY A 108 -10.20 8.78 -3.56
C GLY A 108 -9.20 7.71 -3.11
N PHE A 109 -8.13 7.50 -3.89
CA PHE A 109 -7.05 6.58 -3.55
C PHE A 109 -6.26 7.02 -2.32
N LEU A 110 -5.96 8.32 -2.19
CA LEU A 110 -5.32 8.87 -0.99
C LEU A 110 -6.21 8.77 0.26
N ILE A 111 -7.51 9.09 0.14
CA ILE A 111 -8.47 8.97 1.24
C ILE A 111 -8.55 7.52 1.70
N TRP A 112 -8.60 6.57 0.76
CA TRP A 112 -8.58 5.15 1.06
C TRP A 112 -7.29 4.73 1.77
N GLY A 113 -6.14 5.21 1.30
CA GLY A 113 -4.84 5.02 1.95
C GLY A 113 -4.82 5.52 3.40
N ALA A 114 -5.29 6.75 3.64
CA ALA A 114 -5.41 7.33 4.96
C ALA A 114 -6.34 6.51 5.87
N ALA A 115 -7.51 6.10 5.37
CA ALA A 115 -8.47 5.29 6.11
C ALA A 115 -7.84 3.95 6.57
N MET A 116 -7.15 3.24 5.68
CA MET A 116 -6.42 2.02 6.03
C MET A 116 -5.34 2.28 7.08
N ALA A 117 -4.54 3.34 6.92
CA ALA A 117 -3.47 3.68 7.85
C ALA A 117 -3.98 3.96 9.27
N PHE A 118 -5.03 4.78 9.39
CA PHE A 118 -5.63 5.12 10.67
C PHE A 118 -6.34 3.92 11.32
N ALA A 119 -7.07 3.12 10.54
CA ALA A 119 -7.73 1.92 11.03
C ALA A 119 -6.70 0.91 11.57
N GLY A 120 -5.64 0.64 10.81
CA GLY A 120 -4.55 -0.25 11.21
C GLY A 120 -3.88 0.21 12.50
N PHE A 121 -3.60 1.51 12.61
CA PHE A 121 -2.97 2.10 13.78
C PHE A 121 -3.86 1.99 15.03
N GLY A 122 -5.16 2.22 14.87
CA GLY A 122 -6.16 2.02 15.91
C GLY A 122 -6.20 0.57 16.42
N MET A 123 -6.14 -0.41 15.52
CA MET A 123 -6.10 -1.84 15.87
C MET A 123 -4.84 -2.20 16.68
N MET A 124 -3.69 -1.65 16.30
CA MET A 124 -2.42 -1.88 17.01
C MET A 124 -2.42 -1.26 18.42
N ARG A 125 -3.03 -0.08 18.60
CA ARG A 125 -3.12 0.61 19.90
C ARG A 125 -4.05 -0.10 20.88
N GLN A 126 -5.22 -0.55 20.43
CA GLN A 126 -6.20 -1.20 21.31
C GLN A 126 -5.75 -2.60 21.78
N GLY A 127 -4.93 -3.30 20.98
CA GLY A 127 -4.29 -4.54 21.39
C GLY A 127 -3.30 -4.40 22.56
N ARG A 128 -2.84 -3.19 22.90
CA ARG A 128 -2.05 -2.93 24.11
C ARG A 128 -2.91 -2.75 25.36
N ARG A 129 -4.11 -2.15 25.24
CA ARG A 129 -5.00 -1.86 26.37
C ARG A 129 -5.61 -3.13 26.99
N ARG A 130 -6.05 -4.09 26.17
CA ARG A 130 -6.64 -5.36 26.66
C ARG A 130 -5.63 -6.28 27.36
N ALA A 131 -4.34 -6.17 27.04
CA ALA A 131 -3.29 -6.94 27.72
C ALA A 131 -2.95 -6.39 29.11
N GLY A 132 -3.26 -5.12 29.40
CA GLY A 132 -3.07 -4.50 30.72
C GLY A 132 -4.26 -4.67 31.67
N SER A 133 -5.46 -4.96 31.16
CA SER A 133 -6.68 -5.11 31.97
C SER A 133 -6.95 -6.55 32.44
N GLY A 134 -6.12 -7.52 32.05
CA GLY A 134 -6.30 -8.95 32.37
C GLY A 134 -5.56 -9.45 33.62
N SER A 135 -4.80 -8.58 34.31
CA SER A 135 -3.96 -8.96 35.46
C SER A 135 -4.66 -8.85 36.83
N GLY A 136 -6.00 -8.72 36.85
CA GLY A 136 -6.75 -8.34 38.06
C GLY A 136 -7.84 -9.32 38.51
N ARG A 137 -7.67 -10.62 38.31
CA ARG A 137 -8.59 -11.61 38.91
C ARG A 137 -7.86 -12.85 39.39
N GLN A 138 -7.23 -12.72 40.56
CA GLN A 138 -7.12 -13.82 41.52
C GLN A 138 -7.98 -13.43 42.72
N VAL A 139 -9.15 -14.06 42.86
CA VAL A 139 -9.70 -14.62 44.11
C VAL A 139 -10.62 -15.76 43.69
#